data_AF-A0AAV8Z2T7-F1
#
_entry.id   AF-A0AAV8Z2T7-F1
#
_cell.length_a   1.000
_cell.length_b   1.000
_cell.length_c   1.000
_cell.angle_alpha   90.00
_cell.angle_beta   90.00
_cell.angle_gamma   90.00
#
_symmetry.space_group_name_H-M   'P 1'
#
loop_
_entity.id
_entity.type
_entity.pdbx_description
1 polymer ?
#
loop_
_entity_poly.entity_id
_entity_poly.type
_entity_poly.pdbx_seq_one_letter_code
_entity_poly.pdbx_strand_id
1 'polypeptide(L)'
;MDSKTVSQKQKDVLLLLSHINQEYMYPDWKNIIESYNVSQHSSQYSKPEVVQDFEMYYPHDYLPKGHIFSIMYSEHLHEAIVLFKLFYYATTYETFYNTAVWARYHLNEGLFLYAYSVAVIHRPDMKGAVLPPIYEIYPHYFYDTSAIHKAYYYKQVHSTQHPHSGYNPQHGYTVHGNYSGIT
;
A
#
# COMPACT_ATOMS: atom_id res chain seq x y z
N MET A 1 -12.49 17.59 16.57
CA MET A 1 -11.63 18.45 15.73
C MET A 1 -10.74 17.53 14.92
N ASP A 2 -10.75 17.66 13.61
CA ASP A 2 -9.97 16.83 12.70
C ASP A 2 -8.48 17.19 12.88
N SER A 3 -7.68 16.32 13.53
CA SER A 3 -6.38 16.75 14.09
C SER A 3 -5.31 17.02 13.04
N LYS A 4 -5.47 16.50 11.81
CA LYS A 4 -4.52 16.69 10.70
C LYS A 4 -5.17 17.40 9.52
N THR A 5 -4.38 18.26 8.86
CA THR A 5 -4.80 18.98 7.65
C THR A 5 -4.93 18.03 6.45
N VAL A 6 -5.79 18.39 5.49
CA VAL A 6 -5.98 17.61 4.24
C VAL A 6 -4.65 17.38 3.50
N SER A 7 -3.77 18.39 3.48
CA SER A 7 -2.43 18.27 2.86
C SER A 7 -1.56 17.20 3.53
N GLN A 8 -1.61 17.10 4.86
CA GLN A 8 -0.87 16.05 5.57
C GLN A 8 -1.47 14.67 5.30
N LYS A 9 -2.80 14.55 5.31
CA LYS A 9 -3.49 13.29 4.96
C LYS A 9 -3.15 12.85 3.54
N GLN A 10 -3.12 13.78 2.60
CA GLN A 10 -2.72 13.53 1.21
C GLN A 10 -1.28 13.02 1.11
N LYS A 11 -0.35 13.66 1.82
CA LYS A 11 1.05 13.22 1.86
C LYS A 11 1.16 11.81 2.43
N ASP A 12 0.47 11.53 3.53
CA ASP A 12 0.46 10.23 4.20
C ASP A 12 -0.04 9.12 3.24
N VAL A 13 -1.14 9.35 2.50
CA VAL A 13 -1.66 8.43 1.47
C VAL A 13 -0.62 8.13 0.39
N LEU A 14 0.01 9.17 -0.17
CA LEU A 14 1.02 9.00 -1.23
C LEU A 14 2.24 8.22 -0.73
N LEU A 15 2.69 8.48 0.50
CA LEU A 15 3.82 7.76 1.09
C LEU A 15 3.48 6.29 1.32
N LEU A 16 2.33 5.98 1.92
CA LEU A 16 1.86 4.61 2.17
C LEU A 16 1.75 3.77 0.88
N LEU A 17 1.34 4.40 -0.22
CA LEU A 17 1.18 3.72 -1.51
C LEU A 17 2.45 3.74 -2.38
N SER A 18 3.49 4.46 -1.98
CA SER A 18 4.77 4.45 -2.67
C SER A 18 5.56 3.17 -2.38
N HIS A 19 6.25 2.64 -3.40
CA HIS A 19 7.17 1.51 -3.28
C HIS A 19 6.61 0.34 -2.46
N ILE A 20 5.35 -0.04 -2.74
CA ILE A 20 4.61 -1.00 -1.92
C ILE A 20 5.26 -2.38 -1.84
N ASN A 21 5.98 -2.78 -2.90
CA ASN A 21 6.71 -4.05 -3.00
C ASN A 21 8.12 -4.00 -2.38
N GLN A 22 8.50 -2.91 -1.72
CA GLN A 22 9.79 -2.76 -1.06
C GLN A 22 9.62 -2.64 0.45
N GLU A 23 10.64 -3.09 1.18
CA GLU A 23 10.74 -2.84 2.61
C GLU A 23 10.80 -1.33 2.90
N TYR A 24 10.29 -0.97 4.08
CA TYR A 24 10.10 0.40 4.58
C TYR A 24 11.26 1.37 4.26
N MET A 25 10.92 2.59 3.87
CA MET A 25 11.89 3.66 3.56
C MET A 25 11.84 4.87 4.52
N TYR A 26 11.00 4.84 5.57
CA TYR A 26 10.78 6.01 6.42
C TYR A 26 11.12 5.73 7.90
N PRO A 27 12.04 6.50 8.52
CA PRO A 27 12.39 6.35 9.93
C PRO A 27 11.19 6.44 10.87
N ASP A 28 10.23 7.33 10.58
CA ASP A 28 9.07 7.60 11.43
C ASP A 28 8.12 6.40 11.56
N TRP A 29 8.12 5.50 10.57
CA TRP A 29 7.27 4.30 10.61
C TRP A 29 7.84 3.21 11.49
N LYS A 30 9.15 3.20 11.72
CA LYS A 30 9.83 2.13 12.47
C LYS A 30 9.21 1.91 13.84
N ASN A 31 9.00 3.00 14.58
CA ASN A 31 8.39 2.93 15.91
C ASN A 31 6.97 2.35 15.85
N ILE A 32 6.14 2.80 14.90
CA ILE A 32 4.77 2.32 14.74
C ILE A 32 4.77 0.82 14.40
N ILE A 33 5.63 0.40 13.47
CA ILE A 33 5.71 -1.01 13.05
C ILE A 33 6.08 -1.91 14.23
N GLU A 34 7.07 -1.50 15.03
CA GLU A 34 7.59 -2.31 16.13
C GLU A 34 6.68 -2.29 17.37
N SER A 35 6.02 -1.15 17.66
CA SER A 35 5.26 -0.99 18.90
C SER A 35 3.74 -1.11 18.75
N TYR A 36 3.20 -0.91 17.55
CA TYR A 36 1.75 -0.91 17.35
C TYR A 36 1.22 -2.34 17.32
N ASN A 37 0.34 -2.65 18.25
CA ASN A 37 -0.40 -3.91 18.28
C ASN A 37 -1.89 -3.62 18.16
N VAL A 38 -2.51 -4.03 17.04
CA VAL A 38 -3.94 -3.82 16.76
C VAL A 38 -4.81 -4.31 17.92
N SER A 39 -4.46 -5.46 18.50
CA SER A 39 -5.15 -6.11 19.63
C SER A 39 -5.27 -5.25 20.88
N GLN A 40 -4.26 -4.42 21.15
CA GLN A 40 -4.22 -3.59 22.35
C GLN A 40 -5.02 -2.29 22.22
N HIS A 41 -5.55 -2.01 21.02
CA HIS A 41 -6.20 -0.75 20.69
C HIS A 41 -7.70 -0.90 20.39
N SER A 42 -8.37 -1.99 20.80
CA SER A 42 -9.79 -2.25 20.51
C SER A 42 -10.74 -1.12 20.89
N SER A 43 -10.45 -0.38 21.97
CA SER A 43 -11.23 0.78 22.41
C SER A 43 -11.13 1.99 21.47
N GLN A 44 -10.15 2.02 20.57
CA GLN A 44 -9.97 3.06 19.57
C GLN A 44 -10.76 2.79 18.27
N TYR A 45 -11.53 1.72 18.22
CA TYR A 45 -12.41 1.40 17.11
C TYR A 45 -13.86 1.59 17.54
N SER A 46 -14.69 2.18 16.66
CA SER A 46 -16.10 2.41 16.95
C SER A 46 -16.89 1.11 17.10
N LYS A 47 -16.35 0.02 16.55
CA LYS A 47 -16.84 -1.35 16.66
C LYS A 47 -15.72 -2.24 17.17
N PRO A 48 -15.56 -2.41 18.49
CA PRO A 48 -14.46 -3.19 19.06
C PRO A 48 -14.40 -4.65 18.56
N GLU A 49 -15.54 -5.22 18.15
CA GLU A 49 -15.65 -6.56 17.59
C GLU A 49 -14.80 -6.76 16.32
N VAL A 50 -14.47 -5.70 15.58
CA VAL A 50 -13.65 -5.83 14.36
C VAL A 50 -12.20 -6.17 14.67
N VAL A 51 -11.72 -5.84 15.87
CA VAL A 51 -10.39 -6.26 16.34
C VAL A 51 -10.43 -7.73 16.75
N GLN A 52 -11.53 -8.19 17.36
CA GLN A 52 -11.72 -9.60 17.70
C GLN A 52 -11.83 -10.47 16.44
N ASP A 53 -12.60 -10.03 15.44
CA ASP A 53 -12.66 -10.67 14.12
C ASP A 53 -11.24 -10.78 13.53
N PHE A 54 -10.48 -9.68 13.54
CA PHE A 54 -9.12 -9.67 13.03
C PHE A 54 -8.20 -10.66 13.75
N GLU A 55 -8.20 -10.67 15.08
CA GLU A 55 -7.41 -11.59 15.92
C GLU A 55 -7.79 -13.06 15.74
N MET A 56 -9.05 -13.36 15.45
CA MET A 56 -9.49 -14.73 15.27
C MET A 56 -8.89 -15.35 14.00
N TYR A 57 -8.74 -14.57 12.93
CA TYR A 57 -8.21 -15.04 11.64
C TYR A 57 -6.70 -14.83 11.48
N TYR A 58 -6.15 -13.77 12.09
CA TYR A 58 -4.72 -13.53 12.12
C TYR A 58 -4.08 -14.28 13.30
N PRO A 59 -3.04 -15.12 13.12
CA PRO A 59 -2.08 -15.14 12.01
C PRO A 59 -2.20 -16.36 11.06
N HIS A 60 -3.27 -17.15 11.14
CA HIS A 60 -3.32 -18.46 10.49
C HIS A 60 -3.77 -18.42 9.03
N ASP A 61 -4.65 -17.47 8.68
CA ASP A 61 -5.37 -17.47 7.40
C ASP A 61 -5.14 -16.20 6.56
N TYR A 62 -3.96 -15.57 6.66
CA TYR A 62 -3.63 -14.39 5.83
C TYR A 62 -2.70 -14.73 4.67
N LEU A 63 -2.99 -14.16 3.51
CA LEU A 63 -2.18 -14.25 2.31
C LEU A 63 -0.72 -13.83 2.60
N PRO A 64 0.28 -14.69 2.35
CA PRO A 64 1.67 -14.33 2.57
C PRO A 64 2.13 -13.19 1.64
N LYS A 65 3.11 -12.41 2.09
CA LYS A 65 3.73 -11.35 1.28
C LYS A 65 4.35 -11.92 -0.01
N GLY A 66 4.34 -11.11 -1.06
CA GLY A 66 4.83 -11.50 -2.39
C GLY A 66 3.93 -12.45 -3.18
N HIS A 67 2.85 -12.99 -2.59
CA HIS A 67 1.85 -13.76 -3.32
C HIS A 67 0.86 -12.83 -4.06
N ILE A 68 0.28 -13.33 -5.15
CA ILE A 68 -0.69 -12.57 -5.93
C ILE A 68 -2.03 -12.53 -5.18
N PHE A 69 -2.43 -11.32 -4.80
CA PHE A 69 -3.77 -11.05 -4.31
C PHE A 69 -4.78 -10.97 -5.46
N SER A 70 -5.99 -11.46 -5.23
CA SER A 70 -7.13 -11.25 -6.12
C SER A 70 -8.44 -11.39 -5.35
N ILE A 71 -9.32 -10.41 -5.52
CA ILE A 71 -10.63 -10.33 -4.86
C ILE A 71 -11.60 -11.45 -5.30
N MET A 72 -11.26 -12.18 -6.36
CA MET A 72 -12.09 -13.26 -6.91
C MET A 72 -11.94 -14.56 -6.10
N TYR A 73 -10.90 -14.68 -5.26
CA TYR A 73 -10.76 -15.79 -4.32
C TYR A 73 -11.46 -15.43 -3.01
N SER A 74 -12.30 -16.34 -2.52
CA SER A 74 -13.13 -16.14 -1.32
C SER A 74 -12.30 -15.79 -0.08
N GLU A 75 -11.16 -16.44 0.07
CA GLU A 75 -10.22 -16.29 1.18
C GLU A 75 -9.62 -14.88 1.18
N HIS A 76 -9.07 -14.47 0.03
CA HIS A 76 -8.54 -13.11 -0.15
C HIS A 76 -9.60 -12.03 0.05
N LEU A 77 -10.83 -12.25 -0.45
CA LEU A 77 -11.94 -11.33 -0.25
C LEU A 77 -12.30 -11.21 1.23
N HIS A 78 -12.32 -12.33 1.96
CA HIS A 78 -12.58 -12.33 3.38
C HIS A 78 -11.52 -11.53 4.16
N GLU A 79 -10.24 -11.80 3.91
CA GLU A 79 -9.11 -11.04 4.48
C GLU A 79 -9.23 -9.54 4.18
N ALA A 80 -9.57 -9.18 2.94
CA ALA A 80 -9.73 -7.80 2.52
C ALA A 80 -10.88 -7.10 3.25
N ILE A 81 -12.00 -7.80 3.49
CA ILE A 81 -13.14 -7.27 4.26
C ILE A 81 -12.73 -7.04 5.72
N VAL A 82 -12.05 -7.99 6.35
CA VAL A 82 -11.60 -7.87 7.73
C VAL A 82 -10.63 -6.68 7.88
N LEU A 83 -9.64 -6.58 7.00
CA LEU A 83 -8.69 -5.46 7.00
C LEU A 83 -9.37 -4.11 6.71
N PHE A 84 -10.30 -4.06 5.76
CA PHE A 84 -11.08 -2.86 5.48
C PHE A 84 -11.90 -2.41 6.70
N LYS A 85 -12.52 -3.34 7.42
CA LYS A 85 -13.29 -3.01 8.64
C LYS A 85 -12.41 -2.37 9.70
N LEU A 86 -11.20 -2.89 9.94
CA LEU A 86 -10.24 -2.25 10.84
C LEU A 86 -10.00 -0.79 10.44
N PHE A 87 -9.68 -0.55 9.16
CA PHE A 87 -9.46 0.81 8.67
C PHE A 87 -10.70 1.69 8.79
N TYR A 88 -11.87 1.19 8.42
CA TYR A 88 -13.10 1.97 8.36
C TYR A 88 -13.62 2.36 9.75
N TYR A 89 -13.53 1.46 10.72
CA TYR A 89 -14.05 1.68 12.08
C TYR A 89 -13.03 2.31 13.04
N ALA A 90 -11.81 2.64 12.61
CA ALA A 90 -10.88 3.41 13.43
C ALA A 90 -11.48 4.80 13.75
N THR A 91 -11.63 5.12 15.04
CA THR A 91 -12.36 6.32 15.51
C THR A 91 -11.65 7.64 15.18
N THR A 92 -10.32 7.61 15.13
CA THR A 92 -9.49 8.78 14.85
C THR A 92 -8.63 8.54 13.62
N TYR A 93 -8.21 9.63 12.98
CA TYR A 93 -7.24 9.57 11.89
C TYR A 93 -5.91 8.94 12.35
N GLU A 94 -5.49 9.19 13.60
CA GLU A 94 -4.24 8.63 14.13
C GLU A 94 -4.31 7.10 14.26
N THR A 95 -5.41 6.57 14.79
CA THR A 95 -5.65 5.13 14.83
C THR A 95 -5.66 4.56 13.41
N PHE A 96 -6.40 5.16 12.48
CA PHE A 96 -6.42 4.73 11.08
C PHE A 96 -5.02 4.69 10.46
N TYR A 97 -4.23 5.75 10.63
CA TYR A 97 -2.88 5.85 10.09
C TYR A 97 -1.93 4.83 10.72
N ASN A 98 -1.95 4.64 12.04
CA ASN A 98 -1.12 3.66 12.72
C ASN A 98 -1.46 2.23 12.29
N THR A 99 -2.75 1.90 12.17
CA THR A 99 -3.22 0.62 11.63
C THR A 99 -2.76 0.44 10.18
N ALA A 100 -2.81 1.49 9.34
CA ALA A 100 -2.37 1.43 7.95
C ALA A 100 -0.85 1.21 7.81
N VAL A 101 -0.05 1.92 8.60
CA VAL A 101 1.42 1.74 8.64
C VAL A 101 1.76 0.31 9.07
N TRP A 102 1.09 -0.19 10.12
CA TRP A 102 1.27 -1.56 10.60
C TRP A 102 0.88 -2.58 9.53
N ALA A 103 -0.29 -2.44 8.91
CA ALA A 103 -0.80 -3.36 7.90
C ALA A 103 0.07 -3.38 6.64
N ARG A 104 0.54 -2.21 6.17
CA ARG A 104 1.46 -2.10 5.03
C ARG A 104 2.71 -2.93 5.21
N TYR A 105 3.22 -3.01 6.45
CA TYR A 105 4.44 -3.75 6.73
C TYR A 105 4.20 -5.26 6.88
N HIS A 106 3.16 -5.64 7.64
CA HIS A 106 2.95 -7.03 8.07
C HIS A 106 2.13 -7.87 7.07
N LEU A 107 1.26 -7.26 6.27
CA LEU A 107 0.33 -7.97 5.40
C LEU A 107 0.78 -7.94 3.93
N ASN A 108 0.14 -8.77 3.10
CA ASN A 108 0.36 -8.82 1.67
C ASN A 108 0.14 -7.45 1.00
N GLU A 109 0.98 -7.12 0.03
CA GLU A 109 1.02 -5.83 -0.65
C GLU A 109 -0.27 -5.52 -1.41
N GLY A 110 -0.81 -6.52 -2.13
CA GLY A 110 -2.05 -6.38 -2.88
C GLY A 110 -3.28 -6.33 -1.99
N LEU A 111 -3.30 -7.13 -0.92
CA LEU A 111 -4.33 -7.10 0.12
C LEU A 111 -4.41 -5.71 0.79
N PHE A 112 -3.26 -5.19 1.23
CA PHE A 112 -3.15 -3.87 1.83
C PHE A 112 -3.59 -2.79 0.83
N LEU A 113 -3.07 -2.81 -0.40
CA LEU A 113 -3.40 -1.84 -1.44
C LEU A 113 -4.92 -1.74 -1.65
N TYR A 114 -5.58 -2.89 -1.79
CA TYR A 114 -7.02 -2.95 -2.02
C TYR A 114 -7.79 -2.39 -0.82
N ALA A 115 -7.59 -2.97 0.37
CA ALA A 115 -8.35 -2.59 1.56
C ALA A 115 -8.12 -1.12 1.97
N TYR A 116 -6.88 -0.64 1.86
CA TYR A 116 -6.54 0.75 2.16
C TYR A 116 -7.15 1.72 1.15
N SER A 117 -7.11 1.42 -0.15
CA SER A 117 -7.70 2.27 -1.18
C SER A 117 -9.21 2.43 -0.98
N VAL A 118 -9.90 1.32 -0.69
CA VAL A 118 -11.34 1.33 -0.38
C VAL A 118 -11.60 2.15 0.90
N ALA A 119 -10.79 1.99 1.95
CA ALA A 119 -10.93 2.77 3.18
C ALA A 119 -10.74 4.28 2.96
N VAL A 120 -9.73 4.70 2.20
CA VAL A 120 -9.49 6.13 1.87
C VAL A 120 -10.68 6.74 1.14
N ILE A 121 -11.31 6.00 0.22
CA ILE A 121 -12.48 6.46 -0.53
C ILE A 121 -13.71 6.60 0.38
N HIS A 122 -13.94 5.64 1.27
CA HIS A 122 -15.19 5.54 2.03
C HIS A 122 -15.19 6.25 3.39
N ARG A 123 -14.01 6.49 3.98
CA ARG A 123 -13.91 7.15 5.30
C ARG A 123 -14.32 8.64 5.22
N PRO A 124 -15.24 9.12 6.07
CA PRO A 124 -15.68 10.52 6.05
C PRO A 124 -14.56 11.55 6.27
N ASP A 125 -13.58 11.22 7.13
CA ASP A 125 -12.43 12.08 7.46
C ASP A 125 -11.33 12.07 6.39
N MET A 126 -11.43 11.20 5.38
CA MET A 126 -10.52 11.15 4.23
C MET A 126 -11.08 11.85 2.99
N LYS A 127 -12.25 12.51 3.11
CA LYS A 127 -12.85 13.25 2.01
C LYS A 127 -11.89 14.33 1.47
N GLY A 128 -11.62 14.27 0.18
CA GLY A 128 -10.69 15.18 -0.51
C GLY A 128 -9.27 14.64 -0.62
N ALA A 129 -8.94 13.51 0.02
CA ALA A 129 -7.73 12.77 -0.31
C ALA A 129 -7.90 12.08 -1.68
N VAL A 130 -6.83 12.09 -2.47
CA VAL A 130 -6.76 11.54 -3.83
C VAL A 130 -5.80 10.38 -3.83
N LEU A 131 -6.27 9.23 -4.33
CA LEU A 131 -5.44 8.07 -4.55
C LEU A 131 -4.57 8.28 -5.80
N PRO A 132 -3.30 7.84 -5.78
CA PRO A 132 -2.50 7.81 -6.99
C PRO A 132 -3.08 6.81 -8.01
N PRO A 133 -2.83 7.02 -9.30
CA PRO A 133 -3.24 6.04 -10.32
C PRO A 133 -2.62 4.66 -10.07
N ILE A 134 -3.40 3.60 -10.25
CA ILE A 134 -2.98 2.23 -9.91
C ILE A 134 -1.76 1.79 -10.71
N TYR A 135 -1.59 2.25 -11.96
CA TYR A 135 -0.43 1.94 -12.79
C TYR A 135 0.89 2.53 -12.27
N GLU A 136 0.85 3.51 -11.36
CA GLU A 136 2.04 4.03 -10.65
C GLU A 136 2.39 3.18 -9.44
N ILE A 137 1.40 2.57 -8.80
CA ILE A 137 1.57 1.76 -7.59
C ILE A 137 1.97 0.34 -7.95
N TYR A 138 1.30 -0.25 -8.95
CA TYR A 138 1.43 -1.66 -9.32
C TYR A 138 1.64 -1.82 -10.84
N PRO A 139 2.80 -1.38 -11.37
CA PRO A 139 3.05 -1.32 -12.81
C PRO A 139 3.00 -2.69 -13.51
N HIS A 140 3.25 -3.78 -12.78
CA HIS A 140 3.27 -5.14 -13.32
C HIS A 140 1.96 -5.58 -13.99
N TYR A 141 0.82 -4.96 -13.67
CA TYR A 141 -0.47 -5.26 -14.30
C TYR A 141 -0.78 -4.42 -15.54
N PHE A 142 0.00 -3.38 -15.82
CA PHE A 142 -0.34 -2.37 -16.84
C PHE A 142 0.69 -2.27 -17.97
N TYR A 143 1.91 -2.77 -17.76
CA TYR A 143 2.98 -2.71 -18.74
C TYR A 143 3.41 -4.11 -19.17
N ASP A 144 3.78 -4.23 -20.45
CA ASP A 144 4.30 -5.48 -20.98
C ASP A 144 5.60 -5.89 -20.28
N THR A 145 5.82 -7.21 -20.20
CA THR A 145 7.01 -7.81 -19.60
C THR A 145 8.32 -7.28 -20.18
N SER A 146 8.38 -6.94 -21.48
CA SER A 146 9.56 -6.34 -22.11
C SER A 146 9.93 -4.99 -21.50
N ALA A 147 8.94 -4.15 -21.21
CA ALA A 147 9.14 -2.85 -20.56
C ALA A 147 9.60 -3.02 -19.11
N ILE A 148 8.97 -3.96 -18.37
CA ILE A 148 9.35 -4.28 -16.99
C ILE A 148 10.79 -4.82 -16.92
N HIS A 149 11.17 -5.78 -17.78
CA HIS A 149 12.52 -6.31 -17.82
C HIS A 149 13.55 -5.25 -18.18
N LYS A 150 13.23 -4.34 -19.09
CA LYS A 150 14.11 -3.22 -19.44
C LYS A 150 14.30 -2.26 -18.27
N ALA A 151 13.24 -1.97 -17.51
CA ALA A 151 13.34 -1.18 -16.29
C ALA A 151 14.22 -1.87 -15.23
N TYR A 152 14.10 -3.19 -15.05
CA TYR A 152 14.98 -3.96 -14.16
C TYR A 152 16.44 -3.94 -14.61
N TYR A 153 16.70 -4.13 -15.91
CA TYR A 153 18.03 -4.02 -16.47
C TYR A 153 18.64 -2.65 -16.17
N TYR A 154 17.91 -1.55 -16.45
CA TYR A 154 18.38 -0.20 -16.13
C TYR A 154 18.64 0.00 -14.65
N LYS A 155 17.83 -0.59 -13.75
CA LYS A 155 18.08 -0.54 -12.31
C LYS A 155 19.36 -1.29 -11.91
N GLN A 156 19.67 -2.42 -12.54
CA GLN A 156 20.86 -3.24 -12.26
C GLN A 156 22.15 -2.59 -12.76
N VAL A 157 22.13 -1.97 -13.95
CA VAL A 157 23.31 -1.33 -14.55
C VAL A 157 23.48 0.14 -14.14
N HIS A 158 22.54 0.70 -13.39
CA HIS A 158 22.59 2.09 -12.99
C HIS A 158 23.80 2.36 -12.08
N SER A 159 24.70 3.22 -12.57
CA SER A 159 25.79 3.81 -11.80
C SER A 159 25.59 5.33 -11.74
N THR A 160 25.71 5.89 -10.54
CA THR A 160 25.66 7.35 -10.33
C THR A 160 26.88 8.06 -10.89
N GLN A 161 28.01 7.37 -11.03
CA GLN A 161 29.26 7.91 -11.57
C GLN A 161 29.34 7.78 -13.10
N HIS A 162 28.77 6.69 -13.64
CA HIS A 162 28.77 6.39 -15.08
C HIS A 162 27.37 5.93 -15.51
N PRO A 163 26.42 6.87 -15.66
CA PRO A 163 25.06 6.51 -16.04
C PRO A 163 25.04 5.85 -17.41
N HIS A 164 24.19 4.83 -17.55
CA HIS A 164 24.01 4.15 -18.83
C HIS A 164 23.35 5.10 -19.84
N SER A 165 23.67 4.92 -21.12
CA SER A 165 23.06 5.71 -22.21
C SER A 165 21.53 5.70 -22.10
N GLY A 166 20.92 6.89 -22.16
CA GLY A 166 19.47 7.10 -22.00
C GLY A 166 19.04 7.62 -20.63
N TYR A 167 19.96 7.82 -19.67
CA TYR A 167 19.65 8.45 -18.38
C TYR A 167 19.51 9.98 -18.51
N ASN A 168 18.39 10.52 -18.05
CA ASN A 168 18.15 11.96 -17.90
C ASN A 168 18.24 12.34 -16.41
N PRO A 169 19.07 13.31 -16.00
CA PRO A 169 19.22 13.69 -14.59
C PRO A 169 17.93 14.22 -13.93
N GLN A 170 17.00 14.80 -14.70
CA GLN A 170 15.74 15.34 -14.18
C GLN A 170 14.62 14.29 -14.19
N HIS A 171 14.62 13.37 -15.18
CA HIS A 171 13.49 12.47 -15.45
C HIS A 171 13.82 10.99 -15.28
N GLY A 172 15.06 10.63 -14.96
CA GLY A 172 15.52 9.24 -14.87
C GLY A 172 15.60 8.56 -16.23
N TYR A 173 15.25 7.27 -16.27
CA TYR A 173 15.21 6.48 -17.51
C TYR A 173 13.82 6.50 -18.12
N THR A 174 13.74 6.59 -19.45
CA THR A 174 12.49 6.43 -20.20
C THR A 174 12.50 5.07 -20.92
N VAL A 175 11.41 4.32 -20.76
CA VAL A 175 11.18 3.05 -21.47
C VAL A 175 9.97 3.22 -22.38
N HIS A 176 10.18 3.12 -23.69
CA HIS A 176 9.08 3.04 -24.65
C HIS A 176 8.42 1.66 -24.56
N GLY A 177 7.10 1.62 -24.32
CA GLY A 177 6.29 0.42 -24.33
C GLY A 177 5.32 0.43 -25.51
N ASN A 178 5.30 -0.65 -26.27
CA ASN A 178 4.32 -0.86 -27.34
C ASN A 178 3.18 -1.75 -26.85
N TYR A 179 2.00 -1.62 -27.47
CA TYR A 179 0.91 -2.57 -27.28
C TYR A 179 1.26 -3.93 -27.88
N SER A 180 0.66 -4.99 -27.33
CA SER A 180 0.80 -6.34 -27.88
C SER A 180 0.19 -6.41 -29.29
N GLY A 181 0.81 -7.22 -30.17
CA GLY A 181 0.32 -7.47 -31.53
C GLY A 181 0.84 -6.53 -32.62
N ILE A 182 1.72 -5.59 -32.30
CA ILE A 182 2.49 -4.82 -33.31
C ILE A 182 3.85 -5.51 -33.47
N THR A 183 3.94 -6.43 -34.43
CA THR A 183 5.20 -7.05 -34.92
C THR A 183 5.53 -6.55 -36.31
#